data_AF-A0A183J3L8-F1
#
_entry.id   AF-A0A183J3L8-F1
#
_cell.length_a   1.000
_cell.length_b   1.000
_cell.length_c   1.000
_cell.angle_alpha   90.00
_cell.angle_beta   90.00
_cell.angle_gamma   90.00
#
_symmetry.space_group_name_H-M   'P 1'
#
loop_
_entity.id
_entity.type
_entity.pdbx_description
1 polymer ?
#
loop_
_entity_poly.entity_id
_entity_poly.type
_entity_poly.pdbx_seq_one_letter_code
_entity_poly.pdbx_strand_id
1 'polypeptide(L)'
;MLEGWKDRETVVYCQLDQELEPGEKVDAKPPPGVVRCPICRQDSNIGNDLRWVQLLTPDFVTINLQNANAMELFPLECESCKTKDKAVARCVDCANFLCLNCVQAHYFMRFFENHTVLGFDKIKNTDDTLLIHKPVNCLVHPSETMRYFCSTCQIPVCNECAMANHKPPNHKHEKFSTFLDEKVREQLMGFIKKGLEKVRCCDSANRELENSLKQLQKNVDDARHSIEDAASQSIEFINNCKVKFMEDLENLHLNCESRIMENLQTMNNTSEKINDACRVPVKITFMGNMLQLQNAICCNFGKFYGNYL
;
A
#
# COMPACT_ATOMS: atom_id res chain seq x y z
N MET A 1 -15.77 -21.84 12.69
CA MET A 1 -15.20 -21.71 11.34
C MET A 1 -14.42 -20.40 11.11
N LEU A 2 -14.67 -19.31 11.85
CA LEU A 2 -13.99 -18.02 11.63
C LEU A 2 -12.75 -17.77 12.51
N GLU A 3 -12.43 -18.65 13.47
CA GLU A 3 -11.28 -18.45 14.36
C GLU A 3 -9.91 -18.65 13.68
N GLY A 4 -9.86 -19.33 12.53
CA GLY A 4 -8.60 -19.61 11.80
C GLY A 4 -8.04 -18.46 10.97
N TRP A 5 -8.70 -17.29 10.95
CA TRP A 5 -8.32 -16.13 10.13
C TRP A 5 -7.58 -15.04 10.93
N LYS A 6 -7.45 -15.18 12.26
CA LYS A 6 -6.87 -14.12 13.11
C LYS A 6 -5.34 -13.99 13.01
N ASP A 7 -4.61 -15.02 12.59
CA ASP A 7 -3.15 -15.06 12.79
C ASP A 7 -2.33 -15.34 11.52
N ARG A 8 -2.67 -14.74 10.37
CA ARG A 8 -1.81 -14.82 9.16
C ARG A 8 -1.43 -13.45 8.65
N GLU A 9 -0.77 -12.67 9.51
CA GLU A 9 0.07 -11.58 9.02
C GLU A 9 1.21 -12.20 8.21
N THR A 10 1.17 -12.01 6.89
CA THR A 10 2.30 -12.37 6.03
C THR A 10 3.35 -11.28 6.24
N VAL A 11 4.23 -11.48 7.22
CA VAL A 11 5.30 -10.53 7.49
C VAL A 11 6.37 -10.72 6.42
N VAL A 12 6.32 -9.89 5.38
CA VAL A 12 7.39 -9.77 4.40
C VAL A 12 8.52 -8.96 5.04
N TYR A 13 9.47 -9.66 5.68
CA TYR A 13 10.70 -9.04 6.15
C TYR A 13 11.64 -8.79 4.95
N CYS A 14 11.56 -7.64 4.28
CA CYS A 14 12.79 -7.06 3.71
C CYS A 14 13.51 -6.45 4.92
N GLN A 15 14.75 -6.86 5.20
CA GLN A 15 15.61 -6.30 6.25
C GLN A 15 15.95 -4.83 5.92
N LEU A 16 14.96 -3.97 6.00
CA LEU A 16 15.08 -2.54 5.82
C LEU A 16 15.31 -1.97 7.21
N ASP A 17 16.52 -1.47 7.43
CA ASP A 17 16.84 -0.66 8.59
C ASP A 17 15.76 0.44 8.69
N GLN A 18 14.94 0.37 9.74
CA GLN A 18 13.73 1.19 9.97
C GLN A 18 14.06 2.67 10.28
N GLU A 19 15.23 3.15 9.87
CA GLU A 19 15.82 4.43 10.29
C GLU A 19 15.23 5.67 9.58
N LEU A 20 14.39 5.48 8.55
CA LEU A 20 13.87 6.57 7.73
C LEU A 20 12.40 6.90 7.97
N GLU A 21 11.71 6.25 8.91
CA GLU A 21 10.33 6.63 9.23
C GLU A 21 10.31 7.91 10.08
N PRO A 22 9.73 9.01 9.59
CA PRO A 22 9.56 10.20 10.40
C PRO A 22 8.56 9.89 11.52
N GLY A 23 9.03 9.96 12.77
CA GLY A 23 8.17 9.79 13.95
C GLY A 23 6.98 10.76 13.94
N GLU A 24 5.83 10.28 14.42
CA GLU A 24 4.47 10.86 14.46
C GLU A 24 4.29 12.24 15.14
N LYS A 25 5.23 13.19 15.04
CA LYS A 25 5.10 14.53 15.66
C LYS A 25 4.88 15.60 14.60
N VAL A 26 3.66 15.69 14.09
CA VAL A 26 3.31 16.45 12.88
C VAL A 26 3.23 17.98 13.09
N ASP A 27 2.96 18.50 14.29
CA ASP A 27 2.65 19.96 14.42
C ASP A 27 3.41 20.73 15.53
N ALA A 28 4.39 20.13 16.19
CA ALA A 28 5.21 20.87 17.14
C ALA A 28 6.24 21.74 16.40
N LYS A 29 6.38 23.02 16.80
CA LYS A 29 7.51 23.86 16.38
C LYS A 29 8.81 23.13 16.73
N PRO A 30 9.77 23.02 15.78
CA PRO A 30 11.04 22.39 16.08
C PRO A 30 11.73 23.15 17.22
N PRO A 31 12.43 22.45 18.13
CA PRO A 31 13.20 23.10 19.18
C PRO A 31 14.28 24.01 18.59
N PRO A 32 14.81 24.98 19.36
CA PRO A 32 15.95 25.79 18.92
C PRO A 32 17.07 24.91 18.37
N GLY A 33 17.70 25.35 17.28
CA GLY A 33 18.78 24.60 16.63
C GLY A 33 18.34 23.40 15.80
N VAL A 34 17.04 23.25 15.49
CA VAL A 34 16.54 22.22 14.57
C VAL A 34 15.82 22.88 13.40
N VAL A 35 16.15 22.43 12.18
CA VAL A 35 15.46 22.84 10.95
C VAL A 35 14.68 21.64 10.42
N ARG A 36 13.40 21.87 10.10
CA ARG A 36 12.52 20.87 9.49
C ARG A 36 12.48 21.06 7.98
N CYS A 37 12.75 19.99 7.23
CA CYS A 37 12.60 20.00 5.78
C CYS A 37 11.13 20.19 5.39
N PRO A 38 10.76 21.14 4.51
CA PRO A 38 9.35 21.35 4.13
C PRO A 38 8.77 20.22 3.25
N ILE A 39 9.62 19.40 2.63
CA ILE A 39 9.22 18.34 1.70
C ILE A 39 8.99 17.02 2.44
N CYS A 40 10.04 16.51 3.11
CA CYS A 40 9.98 15.22 3.80
C CYS A 40 9.67 15.35 5.29
N ARG A 41 9.59 16.57 5.84
CA ARG A 41 9.37 16.85 7.27
C ARG A 41 10.42 16.27 8.21
N GLN A 42 11.56 15.82 7.69
CA GLN A 42 12.68 15.36 8.48
C GLN A 42 13.28 16.52 9.29
N ASP A 43 13.43 16.30 10.59
CA ASP A 43 14.11 17.22 11.50
C ASP A 43 15.62 17.02 11.41
N SER A 44 16.34 18.10 11.13
CA SER A 44 17.81 18.13 11.07
C SER A 44 18.35 19.03 12.17
N ASN A 45 19.17 18.46 13.04
CA ASN A 45 19.82 19.22 14.10
C ASN A 45 20.98 20.04 13.52
N ILE A 46 20.82 21.36 13.56
CA ILE A 46 21.81 22.33 13.10
C ILE A 46 22.45 23.07 14.28
N GLY A 47 22.35 22.58 15.52
CA GLY A 47 22.95 23.21 16.70
C GLY A 47 22.34 24.56 17.10
N ASN A 48 22.50 24.94 18.36
CA ASN A 48 21.95 26.19 18.92
C ASN A 48 22.80 27.45 18.64
N ASP A 49 23.92 27.29 17.95
CA ASP A 49 24.89 28.36 17.73
C ASP A 49 24.95 28.69 16.22
N LEU A 50 24.97 29.97 15.88
CA LEU A 50 24.97 30.47 14.50
C LEU A 50 26.12 29.91 13.66
N ARG A 51 27.22 29.47 14.28
CA ARG A 51 28.33 28.78 13.61
C ARG A 51 27.91 27.48 12.92
N TRP A 52 26.85 26.83 13.39
CA TRP A 52 26.40 25.55 12.85
C TRP A 52 25.48 25.71 11.63
N VAL A 53 24.93 26.90 11.38
CA VAL A 53 24.31 27.24 10.08
C VAL A 53 25.33 27.13 8.96
N GLN A 54 26.62 27.34 9.25
CA GLN A 54 27.72 27.15 8.29
C GLN A 54 27.97 25.68 7.95
N LEU A 55 27.41 24.72 8.71
CA LEU A 55 27.49 23.29 8.37
C LEU A 55 26.45 22.87 7.32
N LEU A 56 25.43 23.69 7.07
CA LEU A 56 24.59 23.51 5.91
C LEU A 56 25.41 23.91 4.68
N THR A 57 26.00 22.92 4.04
CA THR A 57 26.78 23.13 2.82
C THR A 57 25.84 23.65 1.73
N PRO A 58 26.15 24.78 1.09
CA PRO A 58 25.42 25.25 -0.08
C PRO A 58 25.43 24.18 -1.17
N ASP A 59 24.37 24.15 -1.97
CA ASP A 59 24.33 23.32 -3.17
C ASP A 59 25.22 23.93 -4.25
N PHE A 60 26.51 23.59 -4.21
CA PHE A 60 27.50 24.07 -5.16
C PHE A 60 27.18 23.65 -6.60
N VAL A 61 26.51 22.52 -6.81
CA VAL A 61 26.12 22.08 -8.16
C VAL A 61 25.06 23.00 -8.74
N THR A 62 24.02 23.29 -7.96
CA THR A 62 22.95 24.22 -8.38
C THR A 62 23.49 25.63 -8.59
N ILE A 63 24.37 26.12 -7.71
CA ILE A 63 25.01 27.45 -7.88
C ILE A 63 25.83 27.49 -9.18
N ASN A 64 26.62 26.45 -9.46
CA ASN A 64 27.42 26.38 -10.68
C ASN A 64 26.55 26.25 -11.93
N LEU A 65 25.45 25.49 -11.87
CA LEU A 65 24.48 25.36 -12.96
C LEU A 65 23.74 26.68 -13.22
N GLN A 66 23.38 27.42 -12.17
CA GLN A 66 22.80 28.76 -12.32
C GLN A 66 23.79 29.73 -12.97
N ASN A 67 25.06 29.69 -12.58
CA ASN A 67 26.11 30.47 -13.23
C ASN A 67 26.30 30.07 -14.71
N ALA A 68 26.18 28.77 -15.03
CA ALA A 68 26.21 28.28 -16.40
C ALA A 68 25.02 28.80 -17.22
N ASN A 69 23.80 28.65 -16.71
CA ASN A 69 22.57 29.12 -17.36
C ASN A 69 22.54 30.65 -17.51
N ALA A 70 23.07 31.39 -16.54
CA ALA A 70 23.17 32.84 -16.62
C ALA A 70 24.09 33.31 -17.76
N MET A 71 25.09 32.51 -18.18
CA MET A 71 25.88 32.79 -19.39
C MET A 71 25.06 32.68 -20.68
N GLU A 72 23.92 31.98 -20.66
CA GLU A 72 23.07 31.77 -21.85
C GLU A 72 21.90 32.74 -21.93
N LEU A 73 21.30 33.08 -20.78
CA LEU A 73 20.01 33.78 -20.72
C LEU A 73 20.11 35.27 -20.42
N PHE A 74 21.18 35.74 -19.79
CA PHE A 74 21.31 37.13 -19.32
C PHE A 74 22.67 37.73 -19.64
N PRO A 75 22.76 39.07 -19.82
CA PRO A 75 24.06 39.74 -19.86
C PRO A 75 24.69 39.70 -18.46
N LEU A 76 25.70 38.85 -18.29
CA LEU A 76 26.50 38.79 -17.07
C LEU A 76 27.27 40.09 -16.84
N GLU A 77 27.41 40.49 -15.59
CA GLU A 77 28.21 41.63 -15.17
C GLU A 77 29.63 41.19 -14.80
N CYS A 78 30.60 42.07 -15.03
CA CYS A 78 31.97 41.85 -14.60
C CYS A 78 32.06 41.89 -13.07
N GLU A 79 32.61 40.83 -12.49
CA GLU A 79 32.80 40.70 -11.04
C GLU A 79 34.08 41.41 -10.55
N SER A 80 34.99 41.74 -11.47
CA SER A 80 36.31 42.31 -11.15
C SER A 80 36.39 43.84 -11.25
N CYS A 81 35.42 44.50 -11.90
CA CYS A 81 35.40 45.96 -11.99
C CYS A 81 34.24 46.57 -11.18
N LYS A 82 34.44 47.79 -10.69
CA LYS A 82 33.39 48.53 -9.96
C LYS A 82 32.25 49.01 -10.86
N THR A 83 32.52 49.16 -12.15
CA THR A 83 31.56 49.62 -13.16
C THR A 83 30.53 48.57 -13.54
N LYS A 84 30.78 47.29 -13.19
CA LYS A 84 29.90 46.15 -13.49
C LYS A 84 29.51 46.06 -14.96
N ASP A 85 30.45 46.39 -15.83
CA ASP A 85 30.27 46.35 -17.28
C ASP A 85 29.96 44.93 -17.76
N LYS A 86 29.32 44.80 -18.93
CA LYS A 86 29.00 43.51 -19.53
C LYS A 86 30.23 42.61 -19.64
N ALA A 87 30.15 41.42 -19.04
CA ALA A 87 31.17 40.41 -19.14
C ALA A 87 31.20 39.78 -20.54
N VAL A 88 32.40 39.42 -21.00
CA VAL A 88 32.65 38.81 -22.31
C VAL A 88 33.50 37.53 -22.20
N ALA A 89 34.16 37.34 -21.07
CA ALA A 89 35.02 36.19 -20.82
C ALA A 89 35.00 35.85 -19.32
N ARG A 90 35.56 34.69 -18.99
CA ARG A 90 35.81 34.26 -17.62
C ARG A 90 37.29 33.92 -17.46
N CYS A 91 37.86 34.32 -16.34
CA CYS A 91 39.17 33.80 -15.94
C CYS A 91 38.97 32.56 -15.06
N VAL A 92 39.63 31.46 -15.43
CA VAL A 92 39.54 30.18 -14.71
C VAL A 92 40.20 30.30 -13.34
N ASP A 93 41.38 30.93 -13.28
CA ASP A 93 42.17 31.07 -12.06
C ASP A 93 41.56 32.06 -11.05
N CYS A 94 40.99 33.17 -11.55
CA CYS A 94 40.25 34.12 -10.71
C CYS A 94 38.82 33.63 -10.38
N ALA A 95 38.29 32.67 -11.14
CA ALA A 95 36.90 32.23 -11.10
C ALA A 95 35.84 33.35 -11.25
N ASN A 96 36.22 34.45 -11.90
CA ASN A 96 35.40 35.67 -12.07
C ASN A 96 35.04 35.91 -13.54
N PHE A 97 33.86 36.50 -13.76
CA PHE A 97 33.46 37.04 -15.06
C PHE A 97 34.11 38.40 -15.29
N LEU A 98 34.62 38.61 -16.51
CA LEU A 98 35.44 39.77 -16.89
C LEU A 98 34.81 40.51 -18.08
N CYS A 99 34.70 41.84 -17.97
CA CYS A 99 34.44 42.71 -19.12
C CYS A 99 35.71 42.86 -19.98
N LEU A 100 35.57 43.47 -21.16
CA LEU A 100 36.67 43.63 -22.12
C LEU A 100 37.90 44.30 -21.51
N ASN A 101 37.70 45.33 -20.68
CA ASN A 101 38.80 46.06 -20.01
C ASN A 101 39.54 45.15 -19.01
N CYS A 102 38.81 44.33 -18.25
CA CYS A 102 39.41 43.39 -17.31
C CYS A 102 40.12 42.23 -18.02
N VAL A 103 39.64 41.80 -19.18
CA VAL A 103 40.33 40.83 -20.04
C VAL A 103 41.66 41.39 -20.52
N GLN A 104 41.67 42.63 -21.01
CA GLN A 104 42.92 43.29 -21.40
C GLN A 104 43.89 43.39 -20.22
N ALA A 105 43.41 43.75 -19.03
CA ALA A 105 44.24 43.76 -17.84
C ALA A 105 44.87 42.39 -17.56
N HIS A 106 44.11 41.30 -17.71
CA HIS A 106 44.65 39.94 -17.52
C HIS A 106 45.70 39.56 -18.56
N TYR A 107 45.63 40.07 -19.79
CA TYR A 107 46.64 39.79 -20.82
C TYR A 107 47.90 40.66 -20.72
N PHE A 108 47.78 41.91 -20.26
CA PHE A 108 48.87 42.89 -20.33
C PHE A 108 49.54 43.20 -18.99
N MET A 109 48.91 42.85 -17.86
CA MET A 109 49.51 43.05 -16.55
C MET A 109 50.29 41.79 -16.11
N ARG A 110 51.54 41.98 -15.71
CA ARG A 110 52.39 40.89 -15.17
C ARG A 110 51.78 40.13 -14.00
N PHE A 111 50.88 40.77 -13.25
CA PHE A 111 50.19 40.13 -12.13
C PHE A 111 49.33 38.92 -12.56
N PHE A 112 48.83 38.91 -13.80
CA PHE A 112 47.94 37.89 -14.33
C PHE A 112 48.60 37.01 -15.41
N GLU A 113 49.92 37.02 -15.52
CA GLU A 113 50.67 36.37 -16.62
C GLU A 113 50.40 34.86 -16.73
N ASN A 114 50.02 34.21 -15.63
CA ASN A 114 49.70 32.77 -15.59
C ASN A 114 48.18 32.49 -15.54
N HIS A 115 47.34 33.50 -15.74
CA HIS A 115 45.89 33.33 -15.69
C HIS A 115 45.34 32.90 -17.05
N THR A 116 44.51 31.87 -17.04
CA THR A 116 43.79 31.36 -18.21
C THR A 116 42.46 32.10 -18.33
N VAL A 117 42.35 32.92 -19.38
CA VAL A 117 41.11 33.63 -19.73
C VAL A 117 40.44 32.94 -20.91
N LEU A 118 39.18 32.54 -20.72
CA LEU A 118 38.36 31.86 -21.72
C LEU A 118 37.16 32.73 -22.09
N GLY A 119 37.01 33.03 -23.38
CA GLY A 119 35.81 33.68 -23.91
C GLY A 119 34.60 32.74 -23.84
N PHE A 120 33.40 33.31 -23.74
CA PHE A 120 32.17 32.51 -23.63
C PHE A 120 31.96 31.55 -24.81
N ASP A 121 32.40 31.90 -26.02
CA ASP A 121 32.30 31.03 -27.20
C ASP A 121 33.14 29.75 -27.06
N LYS A 122 34.29 29.83 -26.38
CA LYS A 122 35.15 28.66 -26.14
C LYS A 122 34.58 27.78 -25.04
N ILE A 123 34.04 28.39 -23.98
CA ILE A 123 33.42 27.67 -22.86
C ILE A 123 32.18 26.89 -23.34
N LYS A 124 31.40 27.45 -24.26
CA LYS A 124 30.23 26.78 -24.86
C LYS A 124 30.58 25.58 -25.75
N ASN A 125 31.76 25.58 -26.36
CA ASN A 125 32.21 24.52 -27.26
C ASN A 125 32.96 23.40 -26.53
N THR A 126 33.25 23.57 -25.24
CA THR A 126 33.83 22.54 -24.38
C THR A 126 32.73 21.96 -23.50
N ASP A 127 32.45 20.65 -23.62
CA ASP A 127 31.54 19.91 -22.71
C ASP A 127 32.03 19.86 -21.24
N ASP A 128 33.18 20.49 -20.95
CA ASP A 128 33.77 20.53 -19.63
C ASP A 128 33.12 21.62 -18.75
N THR A 129 31.95 21.28 -18.20
CA THR A 129 31.22 22.12 -17.24
C THR A 129 32.05 22.48 -16.01
N LEU A 130 33.13 21.77 -15.71
CA LEU A 130 34.03 22.05 -14.57
C LEU A 130 34.76 23.38 -14.71
N LEU A 131 34.94 23.89 -15.94
CA LEU A 131 35.51 25.22 -16.20
C LEU A 131 34.65 26.36 -15.61
N ILE A 132 33.38 26.06 -15.30
CA ILE A 132 32.39 26.98 -14.75
C ILE A 132 32.33 26.88 -13.21
N HIS A 133 32.96 25.89 -12.60
CA HIS A 133 32.93 25.72 -11.15
C HIS A 133 33.75 26.81 -10.46
N LYS A 134 33.15 27.51 -9.50
CA LYS A 134 33.91 28.41 -8.62
C LYS A 134 34.63 27.56 -7.55
N PRO A 135 35.89 27.88 -7.20
CA PRO A 135 36.58 27.21 -6.12
C PRO A 135 35.80 27.44 -4.82
N VAL A 136 35.70 26.38 -4.01
CA VAL A 136 35.00 26.45 -2.72
C VAL A 136 35.95 27.07 -1.70
N ASN A 137 35.57 28.25 -1.19
CA ASN A 137 36.35 28.96 -0.16
C ASN A 137 35.95 28.50 1.24
N CYS A 138 36.86 28.67 2.19
CA CYS A 138 36.60 28.37 3.59
C CYS A 138 35.59 29.37 4.17
N LEU A 139 34.61 28.89 4.92
CA LEU A 139 33.62 29.73 5.59
C LEU A 139 34.21 30.57 6.73
N VAL A 140 35.32 30.10 7.33
CA VAL A 140 36.06 30.83 8.37
C VAL A 140 37.09 31.78 7.76
N HIS A 141 37.69 31.40 6.63
CA HIS A 141 38.72 32.17 5.93
C HIS A 141 38.27 32.41 4.47
N PRO A 142 37.43 33.42 4.19
CA PRO A 142 36.80 33.62 2.88
C PRO A 142 37.78 33.81 1.71
N SER A 143 39.01 34.25 2.01
CA SER A 143 40.08 34.44 1.04
C SER A 143 40.84 33.16 0.68
N GLU A 144 40.66 32.08 1.47
CA GLU A 144 41.41 30.83 1.32
C GLU A 144 40.54 29.74 0.69
N THR A 145 41.06 29.08 -0.34
CA THR A 145 40.40 27.95 -0.98
C THR A 145 40.57 26.66 -0.19
N MET A 146 39.54 25.81 -0.20
CA MET A 146 39.61 24.47 0.40
C MET A 146 40.53 23.60 -0.44
N ARG A 147 41.57 23.01 0.19
CA ARG A 147 42.66 22.31 -0.53
C ARG A 147 42.97 20.92 0.02
N TYR A 148 42.57 20.65 1.25
CA TYR A 148 42.89 19.41 1.93
C TYR A 148 41.62 18.77 2.49
N PHE A 149 41.64 17.46 2.66
CA PHE A 149 40.65 16.71 3.41
C PHE A 149 41.28 16.18 4.70
N CYS A 150 40.69 16.53 5.84
CA CYS A 150 41.11 15.99 7.14
C CYS A 150 40.38 14.67 7.39
N SER A 151 41.08 13.54 7.32
CA SER A 151 40.47 12.21 7.51
C SER A 151 40.04 11.95 8.96
N THR A 152 40.71 12.59 9.94
CA THR A 152 40.35 12.50 11.35
C THR A 152 39.02 13.19 11.65
N CYS A 153 38.77 14.35 11.04
CA CYS A 153 37.53 15.13 11.25
C CYS A 153 36.47 14.90 10.18
N GLN A 154 36.81 14.20 9.10
CA GLN A 154 35.97 13.94 7.93
C GLN A 154 35.42 15.22 7.28
N ILE A 155 36.20 16.30 7.25
CA ILE A 155 35.83 17.58 6.64
C ILE A 155 36.92 18.11 5.70
N PRO A 156 36.54 18.86 4.65
CA PRO A 156 37.49 19.63 3.87
C PRO A 156 38.05 20.78 4.74
N VAL A 157 39.32 21.16 4.53
CA VAL A 157 40.00 22.25 5.24
C VAL A 157 40.86 23.08 4.27
N CYS A 158 40.96 24.39 4.52
CA CYS A 158 41.91 25.26 3.85
C CYS A 158 43.30 25.20 4.50
N ASN A 159 44.28 25.87 3.91
CA ASN A 159 45.66 25.87 4.42
C ASN A 159 45.74 26.47 5.83
N GLU A 160 45.06 27.59 6.08
CA GLU A 160 45.03 28.22 7.41
C GLU A 160 44.37 27.32 8.46
N CYS A 161 43.25 26.65 8.14
CA CYS A 161 42.60 25.71 9.05
C CYS A 161 43.49 24.50 9.38
N ALA A 162 44.18 23.94 8.37
CA ALA A 162 45.13 22.85 8.54
C ALA A 162 46.31 23.26 9.44
N MET A 163 46.78 24.49 9.32
CA MET A 163 47.87 25.00 10.15
C MET A 163 47.43 25.45 11.54
N ALA A 164 46.18 25.84 11.77
CA ALA A 164 45.72 26.37 13.05
C ALA A 164 45.08 25.29 13.94
N ASN A 165 43.96 24.73 13.47
CA ASN A 165 43.05 23.90 14.27
C ASN A 165 43.22 22.41 14.00
N HIS A 166 43.70 22.04 12.81
CA HIS A 166 43.92 20.65 12.43
C HIS A 166 45.41 20.38 12.26
N LYS A 167 46.24 20.62 13.27
CA LYS A 167 47.69 20.44 13.14
C LYS A 167 48.08 18.94 13.16
N PRO A 168 49.06 18.51 12.33
CA PRO A 168 49.75 17.24 12.54
C PRO A 168 50.49 17.23 13.90
N PRO A 169 50.64 16.07 14.57
CA PRO A 169 50.29 14.72 14.12
C PRO A 169 48.84 14.31 14.43
N ASN A 170 48.11 15.09 15.23
CA ASN A 170 46.77 14.73 15.71
C ASN A 170 45.74 14.59 14.57
N HIS A 171 45.94 15.36 13.49
CA HIS A 171 45.08 15.35 12.32
C HIS A 171 45.85 14.95 11.07
N LYS A 172 45.30 14.01 10.30
CA LYS A 172 45.86 13.57 9.03
C LYS A 172 45.15 14.26 7.86
N HIS A 173 45.92 14.99 7.05
CA HIS A 173 45.43 15.70 5.87
C HIS A 173 45.89 15.03 4.58
N GLU A 174 44.99 14.95 3.62
CA GLU A 174 45.29 14.51 2.26
C GLU A 174 44.90 15.64 1.30
N LYS A 175 45.79 16.02 0.40
CA LYS A 175 45.54 17.11 -0.56
C LYS A 175 44.62 16.60 -1.67
N PHE A 176 43.61 17.38 -2.05
CA PHE A 176 42.78 17.05 -3.21
C PHE A 176 43.66 16.85 -4.45
N SER A 177 43.48 15.72 -5.13
CA SER A 177 44.24 15.30 -6.29
C SER A 177 43.38 14.42 -7.18
N THR A 178 43.73 14.34 -8.45
CA THR A 178 42.99 13.54 -9.45
C THR A 178 42.82 12.08 -9.04
N PHE A 179 43.77 11.50 -8.32
CA PHE A 179 43.66 10.14 -7.78
C PHE A 179 42.62 10.02 -6.65
N LEU A 180 42.53 11.00 -5.77
CA LEU A 180 41.50 11.03 -4.73
C LEU A 180 40.11 11.24 -5.34
N ASP A 181 40.00 12.03 -6.41
CA ASP A 181 38.73 12.28 -7.10
C ASP A 181 38.14 10.97 -7.66
N GLU A 182 38.97 10.15 -8.32
CA GLU A 182 38.50 8.88 -8.89
C GLU A 182 38.10 7.87 -7.81
N LYS A 183 38.90 7.77 -6.74
CA LYS A 183 38.58 6.89 -5.60
C LYS A 183 37.28 7.28 -4.89
N VAL A 184 37.07 8.57 -4.65
CA VAL A 184 35.84 9.08 -4.01
C VAL A 184 34.63 8.87 -4.92
N ARG A 185 34.80 9.09 -6.23
CA ARG A 185 33.74 8.83 -7.23
C ARG A 185 33.36 7.35 -7.27
N GLU A 186 34.34 6.45 -7.27
CA GLU A 186 34.09 5.00 -7.26
C GLU A 186 33.35 4.57 -5.98
N GLN A 187 33.77 5.08 -4.82
CA GLN A 187 33.09 4.81 -3.54
C GLN A 187 31.64 5.32 -3.54
N LEU A 188 31.41 6.55 -4.01
CA LEU A 188 30.07 7.13 -4.11
C LEU A 188 29.20 6.31 -5.07
N MET A 189 29.72 5.92 -6.22
CA MET A 189 29.02 5.04 -7.17
C MET A 189 28.67 3.69 -6.54
N GLY A 190 29.57 3.12 -5.74
CA GLY A 190 29.33 1.91 -4.98
C GLY A 190 28.17 2.05 -3.97
N PHE A 191 28.11 3.17 -3.24
CA PHE A 191 27.00 3.44 -2.32
C PHE A 191 25.68 3.68 -3.06
N ILE A 192 25.69 4.43 -4.16
CA ILE A 192 24.50 4.65 -5.01
C ILE A 192 23.97 3.31 -5.52
N LYS A 193 24.85 2.43 -6.01
CA LYS A 193 24.46 1.09 -6.48
C LYS A 193 23.77 0.28 -5.38
N LYS A 194 24.35 0.24 -4.18
CA LYS A 194 23.73 -0.44 -3.02
C LYS A 194 22.38 0.17 -2.63
N GLY A 195 22.26 1.49 -2.69
CA GLY A 195 21.00 2.19 -2.46
C GLY A 195 19.93 1.80 -3.47
N LEU A 196 20.28 1.77 -4.77
CA LEU A 196 19.38 1.34 -5.84
C LEU A 196 18.99 -0.14 -5.72
N GLU A 197 19.90 -1.00 -5.26
CA GLU A 197 19.58 -2.40 -4.94
C GLU A 197 18.57 -2.51 -3.79
N LYS A 198 18.72 -1.71 -2.72
CA LYS A 198 17.72 -1.63 -1.63
C LYS A 198 16.36 -1.15 -2.13
N VAL A 199 16.31 -0.14 -3.01
CA VAL A 199 15.06 0.33 -3.64
C VAL A 199 14.38 -0.81 -4.41
N ARG A 200 15.15 -1.59 -5.17
CA ARG A 200 14.60 -2.76 -5.87
C ARG A 200 14.05 -3.84 -4.91
N CYS A 201 14.69 -4.09 -3.76
CA CYS A 201 14.12 -4.98 -2.73
C CYS A 201 12.76 -4.47 -2.26
N CYS A 202 12.67 -3.16 -1.96
CA CYS A 202 11.43 -2.53 -1.54
C CYS A 202 10.33 -2.70 -2.59
N ASP A 203 10.63 -2.45 -3.86
CA ASP A 203 9.68 -2.60 -4.96
C ASP A 203 9.21 -4.04 -5.15
N SER A 204 10.09 -5.03 -4.93
CA SER A 204 9.68 -6.44 -4.94
C SER A 204 8.80 -6.80 -3.75
N ALA A 205 9.17 -6.36 -2.54
CA ALA A 205 8.39 -6.60 -1.33
C ALA A 205 6.99 -5.96 -1.41
N ASN A 206 6.90 -4.73 -1.93
CA ASN A 206 5.62 -4.07 -2.18
C ASN A 206 4.75 -4.84 -3.16
N ARG A 207 5.32 -5.38 -4.25
CA ARG A 207 4.58 -6.23 -5.20
C ARG A 207 4.06 -7.52 -4.56
N GLU A 208 4.85 -8.14 -3.68
CA GLU A 208 4.41 -9.32 -2.92
C GLU A 208 3.27 -8.99 -1.97
N LEU A 209 3.33 -7.84 -1.28
CA LEU A 209 2.24 -7.36 -0.43
C LEU A 209 0.97 -7.06 -1.25
N GLU A 210 1.09 -6.41 -2.40
CA GLU A 210 -0.05 -6.16 -3.30
C GLU A 210 -0.70 -7.47 -3.77
N ASN A 211 0.11 -8.47 -4.13
CA ASN A 211 -0.39 -9.78 -4.52
C ASN A 211 -1.06 -10.49 -3.35
N SER A 212 -0.50 -10.38 -2.15
CA SER A 212 -1.07 -10.95 -0.93
C SER A 212 -2.42 -10.31 -0.58
N LEU A 213 -2.55 -8.99 -0.74
CA LEU A 213 -3.83 -8.28 -0.59
C LEU A 213 -4.87 -8.75 -1.60
N LYS A 214 -4.50 -8.90 -2.88
CA LYS A 214 -5.41 -9.43 -3.91
C LYS A 214 -5.86 -10.85 -3.60
N GLN A 215 -4.94 -11.71 -3.14
CA GLN A 215 -5.26 -13.09 -2.78
C GLN A 215 -6.17 -13.14 -1.54
N LEU A 216 -5.94 -12.28 -0.55
CA LEU A 216 -6.80 -12.16 0.62
C LEU A 216 -8.23 -11.79 0.23
N GLN A 217 -8.38 -10.78 -0.64
CA GLN A 217 -9.70 -10.37 -1.13
C GLN A 217 -10.40 -11.52 -1.86
N LYS A 218 -9.71 -12.22 -2.76
CA LYS A 218 -10.24 -13.39 -3.45
C LYS A 218 -10.70 -14.48 -2.48
N ASN A 219 -9.88 -14.80 -1.48
CA ASN A 219 -10.24 -15.81 -0.47
C ASN A 219 -11.50 -15.44 0.30
N VAL A 220 -11.69 -14.15 0.62
CA VAL A 220 -12.91 -13.66 1.28
C VAL A 220 -14.12 -13.82 0.37
N ASP A 221 -13.99 -13.49 -0.91
CA ASP A 221 -15.10 -13.59 -1.87
C ASP A 221 -15.47 -15.05 -2.16
N ASP A 222 -14.48 -15.94 -2.33
CA ASP A 222 -14.68 -17.39 -2.50
C ASP A 222 -15.36 -17.99 -1.26
N ALA A 223 -14.93 -17.60 -0.05
CA ALA A 223 -15.55 -18.06 1.19
C ALA A 223 -17.00 -17.56 1.34
N ARG A 224 -17.28 -16.31 0.97
CA ARG A 224 -18.64 -15.75 0.96
C ARG A 224 -19.54 -16.54 0.02
N HIS A 225 -19.08 -16.77 -1.20
CA HIS A 225 -19.85 -17.52 -2.20
C HIS A 225 -20.13 -18.96 -1.74
N SER A 226 -19.14 -19.64 -1.17
CA SER A 226 -19.32 -21.00 -0.64
C SER A 226 -20.36 -21.07 0.49
N ILE A 227 -20.42 -20.05 1.36
CA ILE A 227 -21.44 -19.96 2.42
C ILE A 227 -22.83 -19.77 1.82
N GLU A 228 -22.96 -18.85 0.86
CA GLU A 228 -24.24 -18.56 0.18
C GLU A 228 -24.76 -19.78 -0.59
N ASP A 229 -23.89 -20.50 -1.29
CA ASP A 229 -24.23 -21.72 -2.02
C ASP A 229 -24.68 -22.83 -1.07
N ALA A 230 -23.95 -23.07 0.02
CA ALA A 230 -24.31 -24.08 1.01
C ALA A 230 -25.66 -23.78 1.69
N ALA A 231 -25.93 -22.52 1.98
CA ALA A 231 -27.22 -22.08 2.51
C ALA A 231 -28.35 -22.31 1.49
N SER A 232 -28.13 -21.95 0.22
CA SER A 232 -29.11 -22.11 -0.86
C SER A 232 -29.45 -23.59 -1.09
N GLN A 233 -28.44 -24.46 -1.16
CA GLN A 233 -28.64 -25.91 -1.29
C GLN A 233 -29.41 -26.51 -0.10
N SER A 234 -29.13 -26.04 1.11
CA SER A 234 -29.85 -26.51 2.31
C SER A 234 -31.32 -26.08 2.29
N ILE A 235 -31.61 -24.84 1.87
CA ILE A 235 -32.98 -24.33 1.70
C ILE A 235 -33.73 -25.13 0.64
N GLU A 236 -33.10 -25.40 -0.50
CA GLU A 236 -33.69 -26.19 -1.57
C GLU A 236 -34.03 -27.62 -1.09
N PHE A 237 -33.10 -28.25 -0.37
CA PHE A 237 -33.34 -29.57 0.22
C PHE A 237 -34.53 -29.56 1.18
N ILE A 238 -34.61 -28.58 2.09
CA ILE A 238 -35.73 -28.45 3.03
C ILE A 238 -37.06 -28.26 2.29
N ASN A 239 -37.07 -27.41 1.25
CA ASN A 239 -38.27 -27.18 0.44
C ASN A 239 -38.72 -28.45 -0.30
N ASN A 240 -37.78 -29.21 -0.87
CA ASN A 240 -38.08 -30.48 -1.54
C ASN A 240 -38.66 -31.52 -0.56
N CYS A 241 -38.10 -31.63 0.65
CA CYS A 241 -38.67 -32.47 1.70
C CYS A 241 -40.09 -32.03 2.09
N LYS A 242 -40.31 -30.72 2.24
CA LYS A 242 -41.63 -30.16 2.55
C LYS A 242 -42.67 -30.55 1.49
N VAL A 243 -42.35 -30.38 0.20
CA VAL A 243 -43.27 -30.74 -0.90
C VAL A 243 -43.62 -32.22 -0.86
N LYS A 244 -42.63 -33.11 -0.70
CA LYS A 244 -42.87 -34.56 -0.60
C LYS A 244 -43.79 -34.93 0.58
N PHE A 245 -43.52 -34.39 1.77
CA PHE A 245 -44.36 -34.70 2.93
C PHE A 245 -45.79 -34.17 2.80
N MET A 246 -45.99 -33.05 2.09
CA MET A 246 -47.33 -32.55 1.78
C MET A 246 -48.07 -33.49 0.82
N GLU A 247 -47.39 -33.96 -0.23
CA GLU A 247 -47.96 -34.94 -1.18
C GLU A 247 -48.31 -36.27 -0.48
N ASP A 248 -47.42 -36.77 0.38
CA ASP A 248 -47.68 -37.98 1.18
C ASP A 248 -48.90 -37.80 2.11
N LEU A 249 -49.04 -36.62 2.73
CA LEU A 249 -50.17 -36.30 3.60
C LEU A 249 -51.49 -36.27 2.81
N GLU A 250 -51.51 -35.65 1.64
CA GLU A 250 -52.68 -35.61 0.75
C GLU A 250 -53.07 -37.01 0.28
N ASN A 251 -52.11 -37.84 -0.12
CA ASN A 251 -52.34 -39.23 -0.51
C ASN A 251 -52.90 -40.08 0.65
N LEU A 252 -52.34 -39.92 1.85
CA LEU A 252 -52.86 -40.59 3.06
C LEU A 252 -54.28 -40.13 3.39
N HIS A 253 -54.56 -38.83 3.24
CA HIS A 253 -55.89 -38.28 3.45
C HIS A 253 -56.91 -38.89 2.49
N LEU A 254 -56.63 -38.87 1.18
CA LEU A 254 -57.51 -39.43 0.14
C LEU A 254 -57.77 -40.94 0.35
N ASN A 255 -56.76 -41.69 0.76
CA ASN A 255 -56.90 -43.11 1.07
C ASN A 255 -57.81 -43.34 2.28
N CYS A 256 -57.59 -42.61 3.37
CA CYS A 256 -58.45 -42.67 4.55
C CYS A 256 -59.89 -42.26 4.23
N GLU A 257 -60.09 -41.20 3.46
CA GLU A 257 -61.40 -40.72 3.05
C GLU A 257 -62.15 -41.79 2.24
N SER A 258 -61.49 -42.40 1.26
CA SER A 258 -62.05 -43.49 0.45
C SER A 258 -62.49 -44.67 1.32
N ARG A 259 -61.66 -45.11 2.28
CA ARG A 259 -61.99 -46.18 3.22
C ARG A 259 -63.17 -45.83 4.12
N ILE A 260 -63.25 -44.59 4.59
CA ILE A 260 -64.39 -44.12 5.39
C ILE A 260 -65.67 -44.10 4.55
N MET A 261 -65.61 -43.62 3.31
CA MET A 261 -66.74 -43.63 2.39
C MET A 261 -67.24 -45.05 2.09
N GLU A 262 -66.34 -46.00 1.86
CA GLU A 262 -66.68 -47.41 1.67
C GLU A 262 -67.37 -48.02 2.91
N ASN A 263 -66.85 -47.73 4.10
CA ASN A 263 -67.47 -48.14 5.36
C ASN A 263 -68.84 -47.49 5.58
N LEU A 264 -69.02 -46.21 5.24
CA LEU A 264 -70.32 -45.55 5.31
C LEU A 264 -71.33 -46.19 4.37
N GLN A 265 -70.92 -46.51 3.15
CA GLN A 265 -71.79 -47.16 2.17
C GLN A 265 -72.20 -48.57 2.63
N THR A 266 -71.25 -49.35 3.14
CA THR A 266 -71.56 -50.69 3.69
C THR A 266 -72.47 -50.61 4.92
N MET A 267 -72.24 -49.67 5.84
CA MET A 267 -73.11 -49.42 6.99
C MET A 267 -74.53 -49.03 6.58
N ASN A 268 -74.68 -48.10 5.63
CA ASN A 268 -76.00 -47.72 5.09
C ASN A 268 -76.72 -48.92 4.48
N ASN A 269 -76.04 -49.70 3.64
CA ASN A 269 -76.60 -50.92 3.04
C ASN A 269 -77.01 -51.95 4.10
N THR A 270 -76.24 -52.12 5.18
CA THR A 270 -76.62 -53.02 6.28
C THR A 270 -77.80 -52.48 7.09
N SER A 271 -77.85 -51.17 7.34
CA SER A 271 -78.94 -50.51 8.04
C SER A 271 -80.26 -50.66 7.29
N GLU A 272 -80.26 -50.44 5.97
CA GLU A 272 -81.42 -50.66 5.11
C GLU A 272 -81.92 -52.11 5.17
N LYS A 273 -81.00 -53.08 5.02
CA LYS A 273 -81.34 -54.51 5.13
C LYS A 273 -81.95 -54.88 6.48
N ILE A 274 -81.41 -54.35 7.58
CA ILE A 274 -81.96 -54.57 8.93
C ILE A 274 -83.33 -53.92 9.06
N ASN A 275 -83.50 -52.68 8.60
CA ASN A 275 -84.76 -51.96 8.64
C ASN A 275 -85.86 -52.72 7.86
N ASP A 276 -85.55 -53.19 6.65
CA ASP A 276 -86.46 -54.02 5.85
C ASP A 276 -86.76 -55.37 6.51
N ALA A 277 -85.76 -56.03 7.11
CA ALA A 277 -85.94 -57.28 7.84
C ALA A 277 -86.86 -57.11 9.07
N CYS A 278 -86.82 -55.95 9.74
CA CYS A 278 -87.67 -55.62 10.89
C CYS A 278 -89.08 -55.16 10.48
N ARG A 279 -89.26 -54.59 9.28
CA ARG A 279 -90.52 -53.99 8.80
C ARG A 279 -91.69 -54.97 8.78
N VAL A 280 -91.44 -56.21 8.36
CA VAL A 280 -92.47 -57.25 8.22
C VAL A 280 -92.81 -57.87 9.59
N PRO A 281 -91.85 -58.32 10.41
CA PRO A 281 -92.14 -58.82 11.75
C PRO A 281 -92.90 -57.83 12.64
N VAL A 282 -92.56 -56.54 12.62
CA VAL A 282 -93.30 -55.52 13.40
C VAL A 282 -94.77 -55.48 13.03
N LYS A 283 -95.13 -55.69 11.75
CA LYS A 283 -96.54 -55.78 11.35
C LYS A 283 -97.20 -57.07 11.86
N ILE A 284 -96.48 -58.20 11.76
CA ILE A 284 -96.96 -59.51 12.21
C ILE A 284 -97.18 -59.52 13.73
N THR A 285 -96.37 -58.83 14.53
CA THR A 285 -96.55 -58.76 16.00
C THR A 285 -97.88 -58.14 16.43
N PHE A 286 -98.44 -57.20 15.66
CA PHE A 286 -99.71 -56.56 16.01
C PHE A 286 -100.94 -57.23 15.37
N MET A 287 -100.79 -57.92 14.24
CA MET A 287 -101.92 -58.38 13.42
C MET A 287 -101.89 -59.89 13.09
N GLY A 288 -100.83 -60.60 13.47
CA GLY A 288 -100.59 -62.00 13.08
C GLY A 288 -101.07 -63.03 14.10
N ASN A 289 -101.24 -64.27 13.65
CA ASN A 289 -101.58 -65.42 14.49
C ASN A 289 -100.33 -66.16 15.01
N MET A 290 -100.50 -67.10 15.95
CA MET A 290 -99.39 -67.82 16.61
C MET A 290 -98.44 -68.51 15.62
N LEU A 291 -98.96 -69.08 14.52
CA LEU A 291 -98.14 -69.75 13.51
C LEU A 291 -97.28 -68.75 12.72
N GLN A 292 -97.83 -67.58 12.40
CA GLN A 292 -97.12 -66.50 11.70
C GLN A 292 -96.05 -65.86 12.59
N LEU A 293 -96.30 -65.72 13.89
CA LEU A 293 -95.32 -65.25 14.87
C LEU A 293 -94.12 -66.22 14.98
N GLN A 294 -94.40 -67.53 15.12
CA GLN A 294 -93.37 -68.55 15.20
C GLN A 294 -92.49 -68.58 13.94
N ASN A 295 -93.11 -68.47 12.75
CA ASN A 295 -92.36 -68.40 11.49
C ASN A 295 -91.53 -67.12 11.37
N ALA A 296 -92.02 -65.96 11.80
CA ALA A 296 -91.25 -64.72 11.77
C ALA A 296 -90.00 -64.78 12.67
N ILE A 297 -90.10 -65.40 13.86
CA ILE A 297 -88.97 -65.63 14.77
C ILE A 297 -87.93 -66.55 14.11
N CYS A 298 -88.36 -67.72 13.64
CA CYS A 298 -87.45 -68.73 13.07
C CYS A 298 -86.80 -68.26 11.75
N CYS A 299 -87.54 -67.60 10.86
CA CYS A 299 -87.05 -67.28 9.52
C CYS A 299 -86.35 -65.91 9.43
N ASN A 300 -86.83 -64.87 10.12
CA ASN A 300 -86.26 -63.52 9.99
C ASN A 300 -85.21 -63.21 11.06
N PHE A 301 -85.41 -63.63 12.32
CA PHE A 301 -84.49 -63.29 13.41
C PHE A 301 -83.53 -64.41 13.82
N GLY A 302 -83.89 -65.68 13.57
CA GLY A 302 -83.03 -66.84 13.85
C GLY A 302 -81.65 -66.80 13.17
N LYS A 303 -81.50 -66.07 12.05
CA LYS A 303 -80.21 -65.87 11.36
C LYS A 303 -79.42 -64.63 11.82
N PHE A 304 -80.09 -63.62 12.38
CA PHE A 304 -79.44 -62.37 12.83
C PHE A 304 -78.98 -62.41 14.29
N TYR A 305 -79.73 -63.10 15.16
CA TYR A 305 -79.48 -63.16 16.61
C TYR A 305 -79.24 -64.57 17.13
N GLY A 306 -78.92 -65.54 16.25
CA GLY A 306 -78.82 -66.97 16.56
C GLY A 306 -77.78 -67.38 17.62
N ASN A 307 -77.03 -66.43 18.21
CA ASN A 307 -76.16 -66.68 19.37
C ASN A 307 -76.80 -66.24 20.71
N TYR A 308 -78.02 -65.71 20.71
CA TYR A 308 -78.73 -65.18 21.91
C TYR A 308 -80.11 -65.84 22.15
N LEU A 309 -80.46 -66.90 21.41
CA LEU A 309 -81.65 -67.74 21.60
C LEU A 309 -81.22 -69.18 21.87
#